data_AF-A0A496SXV0-F1
#
_entry.id   AF-A0A496SXV0-F1
#
_cell.length_a   1.000
_cell.length_b   1.000
_cell.length_c   1.000
_cell.angle_alpha   90.00
_cell.angle_beta   90.00
_cell.angle_gamma   90.00
#
_symmetry.space_group_name_H-M   'P 1'
#
loop_
_entity.id
_entity.type
_entity.pdbx_description
1 polymer ?
#
loop_
_entity_poly.entity_id
_entity_poly.type
_entity_poly.pdbx_seq_one_letter_code
_entity_poly.pdbx_strand_id
1 'polypeptide(L)'
;MPKYFTDYSKLLKLDIDTVSVCTPNFFHSEMTVTVLKARKHVVCERPMAVSAREAEEMVKVVREAGKKLIIAFCNRFRSHPRLLKR
;
A
#
# COMPACT_ATOMS: atom_id res chain seq x y z
N MET A 1 21.36 -8.25 8.20
CA MET A 1 21.38 -6.83 8.59
C MET A 1 20.42 -6.06 7.68
N PRO A 2 19.55 -5.16 8.19
CA PRO A 2 18.65 -4.38 7.36
C PRO A 2 19.44 -3.46 6.41
N LYS A 3 18.99 -3.34 5.16
CA LYS A 3 19.56 -2.44 4.16
C LYS A 3 18.76 -1.13 4.15
N TYR A 4 19.45 -0.01 4.10
CA TYR A 4 18.86 1.33 4.09
C TYR A 4 19.05 1.97 2.72
N PHE A 5 18.05 2.72 2.28
CA PHE A 5 18.06 3.40 0.99
C PHE A 5 17.51 4.81 1.17
N THR A 6 18.12 5.78 0.47
CA THR A 6 17.60 7.15 0.34
C THR A 6 16.64 7.30 -0.84
N ASP A 7 16.60 6.31 -1.73
CA ASP A 7 15.71 6.22 -2.89
C ASP A 7 15.02 4.86 -2.88
N TYR A 8 13.70 4.86 -2.74
CA TYR A 8 12.90 3.64 -2.65
C TYR A 8 12.88 2.85 -3.97
N SER A 9 13.21 3.47 -5.10
CA SER A 9 13.34 2.77 -6.39
C SER A 9 14.42 1.68 -6.33
N LYS A 10 15.47 1.90 -5.53
CA LYS A 10 16.52 0.89 -5.28
C LYS A 10 16.00 -0.27 -4.44
N LEU A 11 15.10 0.01 -3.49
CA LEU A 11 14.43 -1.02 -2.69
C LEU A 11 13.56 -1.92 -3.57
N LEU A 12 12.89 -1.37 -4.59
CA LEU A 12 12.04 -2.15 -5.52
C LEU A 12 12.82 -3.10 -6.43
N LYS A 13 14.13 -2.91 -6.61
CA LYS A 13 15.02 -3.82 -7.35
C LYS A 13 15.41 -5.06 -6.56
N LEU A 14 15.11 -5.09 -5.26
CA LEU A 14 15.39 -6.25 -4.42
C LEU A 14 14.35 -7.35 -4.64
N ASP A 15 14.76 -8.57 -4.32
CA ASP A 15 13.86 -9.71 -4.25
C ASP A 15 13.07 -9.69 -2.93
N ILE A 16 12.04 -8.82 -2.90
CA ILE A 16 11.08 -8.69 -1.80
C ILE A 16 9.67 -8.93 -2.32
N ASP A 17 8.76 -9.41 -1.47
CA ASP A 17 7.37 -9.67 -1.86
C ASP A 17 6.46 -8.46 -1.70
N THR A 18 6.64 -7.71 -0.60
CA THR A 18 5.69 -6.69 -0.13
C THR A 18 6.40 -5.42 0.33
N VAL A 19 5.77 -4.27 0.13
CA VAL A 19 6.22 -2.96 0.63
C VAL A 19 5.15 -2.35 1.53
N SER A 20 5.59 -1.78 2.65
CA SER A 20 4.75 -0.97 3.53
C SER A 20 4.95 0.51 3.22
N VAL A 21 3.89 1.19 2.79
CA VAL A 21 3.89 2.63 2.50
C VAL A 21 3.32 3.36 3.71
N CYS A 22 4.21 3.94 4.52
CA CYS A 22 3.89 4.69 5.75
C CYS A 22 4.36 6.16 5.66
N THR A 23 4.31 6.73 4.46
CA THR A 23 4.76 8.09 4.16
C THR A 23 3.63 9.11 4.38
N PRO A 24 3.88 10.43 4.25
CA PRO A 24 2.79 11.41 4.26
C PRO A 24 1.71 11.12 3.21
N ASN A 25 0.45 11.44 3.53
CA ASN A 25 -0.74 11.05 2.77
C ASN A 25 -0.69 11.34 1.26
N PHE A 26 -0.08 12.46 0.86
CA PHE A 26 0.00 12.88 -0.54
C PHE A 26 0.94 12.01 -1.39
N PHE A 27 1.80 11.20 -0.76
CA PHE A 27 2.66 10.24 -1.46
C PHE A 27 2.04 8.85 -1.61
N HIS A 28 0.96 8.54 -0.89
CA HIS A 28 0.39 7.20 -0.84
C HIS A 28 0.02 6.66 -2.21
N SER A 29 -0.67 7.47 -3.02
CA SER A 29 -1.12 7.07 -4.36
C SER A 29 0.06 6.81 -5.29
N GLU A 30 0.96 7.79 -5.44
CA GLU A 30 2.12 7.70 -6.33
C GLU A 30 3.03 6.52 -5.97
N MET A 31 3.38 6.39 -4.69
CA MET A 31 4.25 5.31 -4.23
C MET A 31 3.59 3.94 -4.37
N THR A 32 2.31 3.81 -3.99
CA THR A 32 1.56 2.55 -4.14
C THR A 32 1.48 2.13 -5.60
N VAL A 33 1.13 3.04 -6.50
CA VAL A 33 1.08 2.77 -7.95
C VAL A 33 2.44 2.31 -8.46
N THR A 34 3.52 2.98 -8.03
CA THR A 34 4.88 2.64 -8.44
C THR A 34 5.29 1.24 -7.97
N VAL A 35 4.98 0.90 -6.72
CA VAL A 35 5.25 -0.42 -6.15
C VAL A 35 4.44 -1.52 -6.86
N LEU A 36 3.16 -1.26 -7.13
CA LEU A 36 2.28 -2.21 -7.82
C LEU A 36 2.75 -2.44 -9.26
N LYS A 37 3.18 -1.40 -9.97
CA LYS A 37 3.80 -1.50 -11.31
C LYS A 37 5.10 -2.31 -11.30
N ALA A 38 5.86 -2.26 -10.20
CA ALA A 38 7.00 -3.15 -9.95
C ALA A 38 6.60 -4.59 -9.57
N ARG A 39 5.32 -4.95 -9.70
CA ARG A 39 4.76 -6.29 -9.42
C ARG A 39 4.99 -6.75 -7.97
N LYS A 40 4.96 -5.84 -6.99
CA LYS A 40 5.06 -6.14 -5.56
C LYS A 40 3.72 -5.92 -4.85
N HIS A 41 3.50 -6.60 -3.71
CA HIS A 41 2.33 -6.37 -2.87
C HIS A 41 2.49 -5.08 -2.05
N VAL A 42 1.38 -4.45 -1.68
CA VAL A 42 1.40 -3.18 -0.92
C VAL A 42 0.51 -3.25 0.32
N VAL A 43 1.07 -2.81 1.44
CA VAL A 43 0.31 -2.36 2.61
C VAL A 43 0.45 -0.84 2.68
N CYS A 44 -0.63 -0.10 2.44
CA CYS A 44 -0.63 1.35 2.48
C CYS A 44 -1.27 1.83 3.77
N GLU A 45 -0.64 2.77 4.47
CA GLU A 45 -1.26 3.43 5.61
C GLU A 45 -2.52 4.19 5.22
N ARG A 46 -3.37 4.46 6.21
CA ARG A 46 -4.56 5.29 6.03
C ARG A 46 -4.19 6.78 6.10
N PRO A 47 -4.93 7.68 5.41
CA PRO A 47 -5.97 7.41 4.41
C PRO A 47 -5.38 6.84 3.11
N MET A 48 -6.20 6.15 2.31
CA MET A 48 -5.75 5.50 1.08
C MET A 48 -5.07 6.46 0.08
N ALA A 49 -5.67 7.64 -0.12
CA ALA A 49 -5.17 8.70 -0.97
C ALA A 49 -5.78 10.04 -0.52
N VAL A 50 -5.34 11.16 -1.10
CA VAL A 50 -5.90 12.50 -0.78
C VAL A 50 -7.17 12.83 -1.57
N SER A 51 -7.46 12.07 -2.64
CA SER A 51 -8.68 12.24 -3.44
C SER A 51 -9.26 10.89 -3.88
N ALA A 52 -10.56 10.87 -4.19
CA ALA A 52 -11.24 9.68 -4.72
C ALA A 52 -10.63 9.24 -6.07
N ARG A 53 -10.30 10.20 -6.94
CA ARG A 53 -9.65 9.95 -8.24
C ARG A 53 -8.32 9.20 -8.08
N GLU A 54 -7.50 9.59 -7.12
CA GLU A 54 -6.24 8.89 -6.83
C GLU A 54 -6.48 7.48 -6.27
N ALA A 55 -7.47 7.32 -5.40
CA ALA A 55 -7.82 6.00 -4.88
C ALA A 55 -8.32 5.06 -5.99
N GLU A 56 -9.12 5.58 -6.94
CA GLU A 56 -9.57 4.83 -8.12
C GLU A 56 -8.39 4.35 -8.99
N GLU A 57 -7.38 5.20 -9.19
CA GLU A 57 -6.16 4.81 -9.91
C GLU A 57 -5.41 3.69 -9.20
N MET A 58 -5.26 3.76 -7.87
CA MET A 58 -4.65 2.67 -7.10
C MET A 58 -5.41 1.35 -7.26
N VAL A 59 -6.76 1.39 -7.27
CA VAL A 59 -7.62 0.21 -7.47
C VAL A 59 -7.47 -0.36 -8.88
N LYS A 60 -7.36 0.50 -9.89
CA LYS A 60 -7.12 0.08 -11.27
C LYS A 60 -5.77 -0.62 -11.40
N VAL A 61 -4.70 0.02 -10.92
CA VAL A 61 -3.34 -0.50 -11.04
C VAL A 61 -3.15 -1.81 -10.27
N VAL A 62 -3.76 -1.98 -9.09
CA VAL A 62 -3.64 -3.26 -8.34
C VAL A 62 -4.28 -4.42 -9.11
N ARG A 63 -5.41 -4.17 -9.80
CA ARG A 63 -6.09 -5.17 -10.64
C ARG A 63 -5.22 -5.55 -11.84
N GLU A 64 -4.65 -4.57 -12.54
CA GLU A 64 -3.75 -4.78 -13.68
C GLU A 64 -2.46 -5.51 -13.27
N ALA A 65 -1.90 -5.18 -12.12
CA ALA A 65 -0.68 -5.79 -11.60
C ALA A 65 -0.88 -7.27 -11.20
N GLY A 66 -2.12 -7.68 -10.89
CA GLY A 66 -2.41 -9.00 -10.31
C GLY A 66 -1.81 -9.15 -8.90
N LYS A 67 -1.71 -8.04 -8.15
CA LYS A 67 -1.10 -7.99 -6.81
C LYS A 67 -2.17 -7.72 -5.74
N LYS A 68 -1.73 -7.62 -4.48
CA LYS A 68 -2.61 -7.32 -3.34
C LYS A 68 -2.28 -5.93 -2.83
N LEU A 69 -3.33 -5.17 -2.55
CA LEU A 69 -3.29 -3.88 -1.87
C LEU A 69 -4.17 -3.96 -0.63
N ILE A 70 -3.62 -3.65 0.54
CA ILE A 70 -4.36 -3.53 1.79
C ILE A 70 -4.16 -2.11 2.32
N ILE A 71 -5.26 -1.46 2.69
CA ILE A 71 -5.20 -0.20 3.45
C ILE A 71 -5.23 -0.54 4.94
N ALA A 72 -4.29 0.00 5.71
CA ALA A 72 -4.05 -0.31 7.12
C ALA A 72 -5.14 0.24 8.06
N PHE A 73 -6.38 -0.18 7.86
CA PHE A 73 -7.48 0.01 8.80
C PHE A 73 -7.35 -0.96 9.99
N CYS A 74 -6.30 -0.82 10.79
CA CYS A 74 -5.97 -1.75 11.88
C CYS A 74 -7.14 -2.00 12.86
N ASN A 75 -7.99 -0.98 13.07
CA ASN A 75 -9.19 -1.11 13.92
C ASN A 75 -10.22 -2.11 13.39
N ARG A 76 -10.29 -2.37 12.07
CA ARG A 76 -11.15 -3.41 11.47
C ARG A 76 -10.81 -4.81 12.01
N PHE A 77 -9.58 -4.99 12.48
CA PHE A 77 -9.06 -6.23 13.01
C PHE A 77 -9.01 -6.28 14.54
N ARG A 78 -9.76 -5.43 15.25
CA ARG A 78 -9.91 -5.54 16.71
C ARG A 78 -11.12 -6.42 17.07
N SER A 79 -11.12 -7.02 18.27
CA SER A 79 -12.20 -7.92 18.74
C SER A 79 -13.55 -7.20 18.82
N HIS A 80 -13.58 -6.03 19.46
CA HIS A 80 -14.80 -5.26 19.71
C HIS A 80 -15.60 -4.92 18.43
N PRO A 81 -15.03 -4.30 17.38
CA PRO A 81 -15.77 -4.02 16.16
C PRO A 81 -16.08 -5.28 15.32
N ARG A 82 -15.38 -6.39 15.51
CA ARG A 82 -15.69 -7.66 14.81
C ARG A 82 -16.85 -8.41 15.45
N LEU A 83 -17.04 -8.27 16.77
CA LEU A 83 -18.20 -8.83 17.47
C LEU A 83 -19.51 -8.20 16.96
N LEU A 84 -19.52 -6.88 16.78
CA LEU A 84 -20.70 -6.12 16.32
C LEU A 84 -21.13 -6.42 14.86
N LYS A 85 -20.29 -7.10 14.08
CA LYS A 85 -20.58 -7.43 12.67
C LYS A 85 -21.17 -8.84 12.46
N ARG A 86 -21.26 -9.63 13.52
CA ARG A 86 -21.84 -10.99 13.51
C ARG A 86 -23.30 -10.92 13.92
#